data_AF-A0A937V7Q7-F1
#
_entry.id   AF-A0A937V7Q7-F1
#
_cell.length_a   1.000
_cell.length_b   1.000
_cell.length_c   1.000
_cell.angle_alpha   90.00
_cell.angle_beta   90.00
_cell.angle_gamma   90.00
#
_symmetry.space_group_name_H-M   'P 1'
#
loop_
_entity.id
_entity.type
_entity.pdbx_description
1 polymer ?
#
loop_
_entity_poly.entity_id
_entity_poly.type
_entity_poly.pdbx_seq_one_letter_code
_entity_poly.pdbx_strand_id
1 'polypeptide(L)'
;MKALALTHPEVTREKLLGLAKQVPGAWMGLKIAAMLLVLEGQRPGRINASLGLSRMTLERSINGVNQDGIQALVPKPRPGRAGRLTSELIERLERDLEKMPRDFGLSRAAWDGPTLVIHLKKTFGLQLKVRQAQYWLHRLGYSLKRAGYVYLQARARDATDFREQLKKTRPA
;
A
#
# COMPACT_ATOMS: atom_id res chain seq x y z
N MET A 1 17.77 45.82 -24.40
CA MET A 1 18.48 44.54 -24.19
C MET A 1 18.21 43.63 -25.39
N LYS A 2 19.22 42.93 -25.93
CA LYS A 2 19.01 41.95 -27.00
C LYS A 2 18.30 40.71 -26.43
N ALA A 3 17.32 40.20 -27.14
CA ALA A 3 16.67 38.94 -26.78
C ALA A 3 17.69 37.79 -26.91
N LEU A 4 17.80 36.97 -25.88
CA LEU A 4 18.59 35.75 -25.92
C LEU A 4 17.83 34.69 -26.71
N ALA A 5 18.50 34.00 -27.63
CA ALA A 5 17.91 32.96 -28.47
C ALA A 5 18.70 31.65 -28.32
N LEU A 6 17.99 30.53 -28.35
CA LEU A 6 18.59 29.20 -28.43
C LEU A 6 19.02 28.95 -29.87
N THR A 7 20.33 28.80 -30.10
CA THR A 7 20.92 28.64 -31.44
C THR A 7 21.36 27.21 -31.74
N HIS A 8 21.40 26.33 -30.73
CA HIS A 8 21.87 24.96 -30.89
C HIS A 8 20.82 24.09 -31.62
N PRO A 9 21.18 23.42 -32.73
CA PRO A 9 20.22 22.74 -33.62
C PRO A 9 19.53 21.54 -32.96
N GLU A 10 20.17 20.92 -31.97
CA GLU A 10 19.56 19.81 -31.24
C GLU A 10 18.59 20.26 -30.14
N VAL A 11 18.55 21.55 -29.80
CA VAL A 11 17.67 22.04 -28.74
C VAL A 11 16.32 22.37 -29.35
N THR A 12 15.46 21.35 -29.43
CA THR A 12 14.06 21.51 -29.83
C THR A 12 13.13 21.44 -28.63
N ARG A 13 11.92 22.01 -28.79
CA ARG A 13 10.88 21.97 -27.77
C ARG A 13 10.56 20.54 -27.35
N GLU A 14 10.45 19.61 -28.30
CA GLU A 14 10.14 18.21 -28.05
C GLU A 14 11.24 17.54 -27.22
N LYS A 15 12.51 17.82 -27.53
CA LYS A 15 13.65 17.27 -26.79
C LYS A 15 13.73 17.80 -25.36
N LEU A 16 13.48 19.09 -25.14
CA LEU A 16 13.42 19.68 -23.79
C LEU A 16 12.29 19.08 -22.95
N LEU A 17 11.10 18.93 -23.53
CA LEU A 17 9.98 18.26 -22.85
C LEU A 17 10.24 16.76 -22.64
N GLY A 18 10.97 16.12 -23.55
CA GLY A 18 11.46 14.75 -23.40
C GLY A 18 12.39 14.60 -22.21
N LEU A 19 13.37 15.51 -22.07
CA LEU A 19 14.28 15.57 -20.94
C LEU A 19 13.53 15.76 -19.62
N ALA A 20 12.54 16.65 -19.59
CA ALA A 20 11.70 16.86 -18.40
C ALA A 20 10.94 15.60 -17.94
N LYS A 21 10.68 14.63 -18.83
CA LYS A 21 10.10 13.33 -18.44
C LYS A 21 11.10 12.40 -17.76
N GLN A 22 12.38 12.51 -18.09
CA GLN A 22 13.43 11.67 -17.55
C GLN A 22 13.92 12.16 -16.19
N VAL A 23 13.85 13.47 -15.94
CA VAL A 23 14.29 14.08 -14.69
C VAL A 23 13.21 13.94 -13.61
N PRO A 24 13.48 13.24 -12.49
CA PRO A 24 12.55 13.15 -11.37
C PRO A 24 12.20 14.54 -10.84
N GLY A 25 10.91 14.81 -10.66
CA GLY A 25 10.43 16.10 -10.12
C GLY A 25 10.37 17.27 -11.11
N ALA A 26 10.92 17.16 -12.33
CA ALA A 26 10.86 18.25 -13.31
C ALA A 26 9.41 18.63 -13.68
N TRP A 27 8.50 17.66 -13.79
CA TRP A 27 7.08 17.91 -13.97
C TRP A 27 6.42 18.67 -12.81
N MET A 28 6.93 18.49 -11.59
CA MET A 28 6.46 19.28 -10.44
C MET A 28 6.93 20.73 -10.58
N GLY A 29 8.19 20.94 -10.97
CA GLY A 29 8.74 22.26 -11.28
C GLY A 29 7.93 22.99 -12.36
N LEU A 30 7.55 22.30 -13.45
CA LEU A 30 6.70 22.87 -14.49
C LEU A 30 5.33 23.28 -13.96
N LYS A 31 4.71 22.50 -13.06
CA LYS A 31 3.44 22.89 -12.42
C LYS A 31 3.59 24.09 -11.51
N ILE A 32 4.67 24.17 -10.74
CA ILE A 32 4.98 25.34 -9.89
C ILE A 32 5.15 26.58 -10.76
N ALA A 33 5.95 26.49 -11.82
CA ALA A 33 6.12 27.57 -12.79
C ALA A 33 4.77 27.99 -13.41
N ALA A 34 3.91 27.03 -13.74
CA ALA A 34 2.57 27.33 -14.24
C ALA A 34 1.72 28.11 -13.22
N MET A 35 1.75 27.76 -11.93
CA MET A 35 1.02 28.49 -10.89
C MET A 35 1.55 29.92 -10.73
N LEU A 36 2.87 30.11 -10.79
CA LEU A 36 3.49 31.44 -10.75
C LEU A 36 3.01 32.31 -11.93
N LEU A 37 3.02 31.76 -13.15
CA LEU A 37 2.53 32.47 -14.34
C LEU A 37 1.03 32.80 -14.25
N VAL A 38 0.22 31.93 -13.62
CA VAL A 38 -1.20 32.23 -13.35
C VAL A 38 -1.33 33.42 -12.40
N LEU A 39 -0.53 33.47 -11.32
CA LEU A 39 -0.52 34.60 -10.38
C LEU A 39 -0.06 35.91 -11.04
N GLU A 40 0.84 35.83 -12.02
CA GLU A 40 1.25 36.96 -12.86
C GLU A 40 0.19 37.38 -13.91
N GLY A 41 -0.98 36.74 -13.92
CA GLY A 41 -2.09 37.05 -14.82
C GLY A 41 -1.91 36.53 -16.26
N GLN A 42 -0.97 35.61 -16.49
CA GLN A 42 -0.80 35.02 -17.82
C GLN A 42 -2.01 34.16 -18.21
N ARG A 43 -2.40 34.25 -19.48
CA ARG A 43 -3.53 33.48 -20.00
C ARG A 43 -3.20 31.97 -20.00
N PRO A 44 -4.12 31.10 -19.55
CA PRO A 44 -3.90 29.64 -19.51
C PRO A 44 -3.42 29.03 -20.83
N GLY A 45 -3.91 29.53 -21.97
CA GLY A 45 -3.47 29.09 -23.30
C GLY A 45 -1.99 29.32 -23.58
N ARG A 46 -1.44 30.48 -23.17
CA ARG A 46 -0.01 30.78 -23.33
C ARG A 46 0.84 29.89 -22.41
N ILE A 47 0.39 29.70 -21.17
CA ILE A 47 1.08 28.84 -20.19
C ILE A 47 1.18 27.40 -20.71
N ASN A 48 0.08 26.85 -21.23
CA ASN A 48 0.06 25.50 -21.81
C ASN A 48 1.04 25.36 -22.98
N ALA A 49 1.07 26.36 -23.87
CA ALA A 49 1.98 26.38 -25.02
C ALA A 49 3.46 26.44 -24.57
N SER A 50 3.78 27.29 -23.60
CA SER A 50 5.14 27.50 -23.09
C SER A 50 5.67 26.30 -22.30
N LEU A 51 4.86 25.71 -21.42
CA LEU A 51 5.29 24.66 -20.48
C LEU A 51 4.99 23.23 -20.95
N GLY A 52 4.26 23.08 -22.06
CA GLY A 52 3.87 21.75 -22.57
C GLY A 52 2.84 21.04 -21.69
N LEU A 53 2.10 21.79 -20.86
CA LEU A 53 1.01 21.26 -20.04
C LEU A 53 -0.29 21.19 -20.86
N SER A 54 -1.07 20.14 -20.63
CA SER A 54 -2.43 20.10 -21.18
C SER A 54 -3.36 21.03 -20.39
N ARG A 55 -4.37 21.58 -21.07
CA ARG A 55 -5.40 22.43 -20.44
C ARG A 55 -5.99 21.77 -19.19
N MET A 56 -6.33 20.50 -19.30
CA MET A 56 -6.85 19.68 -18.20
C MET A 56 -5.87 19.55 -17.02
N THR A 57 -4.56 19.45 -17.29
CA THR A 57 -3.54 19.38 -16.22
C THR A 57 -3.45 20.71 -15.47
N LEU A 58 -3.45 21.82 -16.22
CA LEU A 58 -3.41 23.16 -15.65
C LEU A 58 -4.66 23.41 -14.79
N GLU A 59 -5.85 23.15 -15.33
CA GLU A 59 -7.13 23.30 -14.61
C GLU A 59 -7.18 22.47 -13.32
N ARG A 60 -6.79 21.19 -13.38
CA ARG A 60 -6.74 20.33 -12.19
C ARG A 60 -5.76 20.83 -11.15
N SER A 61 -4.61 21.35 -11.59
CA SER A 61 -3.60 21.88 -10.67
C SER A 61 -4.08 23.17 -10.00
N ILE A 62 -4.71 24.07 -10.77
CA ILE A 62 -5.33 25.30 -10.23
C ILE A 62 -6.42 24.95 -9.22
N ASN A 63 -7.36 24.07 -9.59
CA ASN A 63 -8.45 23.68 -8.71
C ASN A 63 -7.94 23.00 -7.44
N GLY A 64 -6.94 22.11 -7.57
CA GLY A 64 -6.32 21.47 -6.41
C GLY A 64 -5.66 22.48 -5.48
N VAL A 65 -4.90 23.44 -6.04
CA VAL A 65 -4.27 24.50 -5.24
C VAL A 65 -5.30 25.40 -4.56
N ASN A 66 -6.39 25.75 -5.25
CA ASN A 66 -7.47 26.55 -4.68
C ASN A 66 -8.22 25.83 -3.55
N GLN A 67 -8.31 24.49 -3.60
CA GLN A 67 -9.02 23.69 -2.61
C GLN A 67 -8.13 23.30 -1.42
N ASP A 68 -6.93 22.78 -1.68
CA ASP A 68 -6.05 22.14 -0.67
C ASP A 68 -4.75 22.94 -0.42
N GLY A 69 -4.56 24.09 -1.07
CA GLY A 69 -3.35 24.90 -0.99
C GLY A 69 -2.16 24.31 -1.77
N ILE A 70 -0.96 24.82 -1.48
CA ILE A 70 0.28 24.45 -2.21
C ILE A 70 0.58 22.93 -2.13
N GLN A 71 0.14 22.27 -1.07
CA GLN A 71 0.32 20.83 -0.86
C GLN A 71 -0.38 19.97 -1.94
N ALA A 72 -1.36 20.53 -2.66
CA ALA A 72 -2.01 19.87 -3.79
C ALA A 72 -1.05 19.56 -4.96
N LEU A 73 0.04 20.32 -5.08
CA LEU A 73 1.04 20.12 -6.14
C LEU A 73 1.99 18.96 -5.84
N VAL A 74 2.11 18.59 -4.56
CA VAL A 74 2.98 17.50 -4.13
C VAL A 74 2.32 16.16 -4.51
N PRO A 75 3.01 15.29 -5.28
CA PRO A 75 2.49 13.97 -5.62
C PRO A 75 2.22 13.17 -4.35
N LYS A 76 0.95 12.88 -4.08
CA LYS A 76 0.56 11.95 -3.03
C LYS A 76 0.76 10.51 -3.52
N PRO A 77 1.23 9.58 -2.67
CA PRO A 77 1.23 8.16 -2.99
C PRO A 77 -0.18 7.75 -3.42
N ARG A 78 -0.33 7.16 -4.60
CA ARG A 78 -1.63 6.67 -5.04
C ARG A 78 -2.00 5.49 -4.14
N PRO A 79 -3.12 5.53 -3.40
CA PRO A 79 -3.59 4.35 -2.71
C PRO A 79 -3.77 3.27 -3.78
N GLY A 80 -3.15 2.11 -3.57
CA GLY A 80 -3.28 0.97 -4.47
C GLY A 80 -4.74 0.55 -4.64
N ARG A 81 -5.01 -0.41 -5.52
CA ARG A 81 -6.36 -0.98 -5.73
C ARG A 81 -6.99 -1.27 -4.36
N ALA A 82 -8.16 -0.68 -4.08
CA ALA A 82 -8.90 -0.93 -2.87
C ALA A 82 -9.05 -2.45 -2.71
N GLY A 83 -8.42 -3.01 -1.67
CA GLY A 83 -8.51 -4.44 -1.40
C GLY A 83 -9.97 -4.81 -1.15
N ARG A 84 -10.35 -6.07 -1.40
CA ARG A 84 -11.70 -6.58 -1.06
C ARG A 84 -12.04 -6.48 0.44
N LEU A 85 -11.08 -6.06 1.27
CA LEU A 85 -11.24 -5.63 2.67
C LEU A 85 -11.69 -4.17 2.70
N THR A 86 -12.99 -3.92 2.67
CA THR A 86 -13.54 -2.63 3.10
C THR A 86 -13.38 -2.48 4.62
N SER A 87 -13.39 -1.24 5.13
CA SER A 87 -13.27 -0.98 6.58
C SER A 87 -14.37 -1.67 7.38
N GLU A 88 -15.60 -1.63 6.89
CA GLU A 88 -16.75 -2.32 7.49
C GLU A 88 -16.56 -3.85 7.56
N LEU A 89 -15.97 -4.44 6.52
CA LEU A 89 -15.66 -5.87 6.49
C LEU A 89 -14.56 -6.22 7.48
N ILE A 90 -13.54 -5.36 7.64
CA ILE A 90 -12.47 -5.53 8.62
C ILE A 90 -13.06 -5.59 10.04
N GLU A 91 -13.84 -4.57 10.44
CA GLU A 91 -14.41 -4.49 11.78
C GLU A 91 -15.34 -5.66 12.11
N ARG A 92 -16.12 -6.12 11.12
CA ARG A 92 -16.98 -7.29 11.31
C ARG A 92 -16.17 -8.58 11.38
N LEU A 93 -15.11 -8.70 10.57
CA LEU A 93 -14.23 -9.86 10.60
C LEU A 93 -13.43 -9.95 11.90
N GLU A 94 -12.95 -8.83 12.45
CA GLU A 94 -12.25 -8.79 13.74
C GLU A 94 -13.14 -9.29 14.87
N ARG A 95 -14.40 -8.83 14.94
CA ARG A 95 -15.39 -9.32 15.91
C ARG A 95 -15.68 -10.81 15.77
N ASP A 96 -15.66 -11.35 14.55
CA ASP A 96 -15.83 -12.78 14.32
C ASP A 96 -14.59 -13.58 14.76
N LEU A 97 -13.38 -13.04 14.50
CA LEU A 97 -12.11 -13.69 14.84
C LEU A 97 -11.84 -13.75 16.37
N GLU A 98 -12.47 -12.86 17.16
CA GLU A 98 -12.45 -12.92 18.63
C GLU A 98 -13.20 -14.14 19.20
N LYS A 99 -14.18 -14.66 18.45
CA LYS A 99 -14.96 -15.84 18.82
C LYS A 99 -14.29 -17.12 18.33
N MET A 100 -14.75 -18.28 18.82
CA MET A 100 -14.22 -19.55 18.33
C MET A 100 -14.88 -19.92 16.99
N PRO A 101 -14.15 -20.56 16.04
CA PRO A 101 -14.75 -21.08 14.81
C PRO A 101 -15.97 -21.99 15.06
N ARG A 102 -16.00 -22.68 16.21
CA ARG A 102 -17.10 -23.53 16.66
C ARG A 102 -18.42 -22.76 16.79
N ASP A 103 -18.36 -21.50 17.20
CA ASP A 103 -19.54 -20.64 17.37
C ASP A 103 -20.21 -20.32 16.01
N PHE A 104 -19.48 -20.52 14.91
CA PHE A 104 -19.97 -20.36 13.55
C PHE A 104 -20.31 -21.70 12.87
N GLY A 105 -20.29 -22.80 13.63
CA GLY A 105 -20.54 -24.15 13.16
C GLY A 105 -19.37 -24.78 12.39
N LEU A 106 -18.13 -24.38 12.70
CA LEU A 106 -16.92 -24.94 12.11
C LEU A 106 -16.23 -25.88 13.12
N SER A 107 -15.93 -27.12 12.71
CA SER A 107 -15.30 -28.15 13.55
C SER A 107 -13.79 -27.93 13.75
N ARG A 108 -13.38 -26.72 14.15
CA ARG A 108 -11.97 -26.32 14.34
C ARG A 108 -11.80 -25.61 15.68
N ALA A 109 -10.67 -25.85 16.34
CA ALA A 109 -10.37 -25.26 17.65
C ALA A 109 -9.79 -23.84 17.56
N ALA A 110 -9.26 -23.45 16.40
CA ALA A 110 -8.65 -22.15 16.17
C ALA A 110 -8.86 -21.71 14.71
N TRP A 111 -8.76 -20.41 14.47
CA TRP A 111 -8.80 -19.83 13.13
C TRP A 111 -7.56 -20.22 12.33
N ASP A 112 -7.78 -20.78 11.14
CA ASP A 112 -6.75 -21.02 10.14
C ASP A 112 -7.20 -20.50 8.77
N GLY A 113 -6.28 -20.45 7.80
CA GLY A 113 -6.59 -19.97 6.45
C GLY A 113 -7.79 -20.68 5.79
N PRO A 114 -7.85 -22.02 5.77
CA PRO A 114 -9.00 -22.76 5.25
C PRO A 114 -10.32 -22.46 5.98
N THR A 115 -10.30 -22.40 7.30
CA THR A 115 -11.46 -22.11 8.15
C THR A 115 -12.00 -20.72 7.86
N LEU A 116 -11.11 -19.73 7.70
CA LEU A 116 -11.47 -18.37 7.34
C LEU A 116 -12.10 -18.29 5.94
N VAL A 117 -11.63 -19.07 4.95
CA VAL A 117 -12.27 -19.14 3.63
C VAL A 117 -13.70 -19.64 3.72
N ILE A 118 -13.94 -20.69 4.52
CA ILE A 118 -15.28 -21.27 4.71
C ILE A 118 -16.19 -20.25 5.41
N HIS A 119 -15.69 -19.60 6.46
CA HIS A 119 -16.43 -18.56 7.19
C HIS A 119 -16.79 -17.38 6.28
N LEU A 120 -15.82 -16.87 5.51
CA LEU A 120 -16.03 -15.75 4.60
C LEU A 120 -17.03 -16.08 3.48
N LYS A 121 -17.03 -17.32 2.99
CA LYS A 121 -18.02 -17.78 2.02
C LYS A 121 -19.42 -17.87 2.64
N LYS A 122 -19.53 -18.39 3.87
CA LYS A 122 -20.82 -18.62 4.56
C LYS A 122 -21.46 -17.34 5.06
N THR A 123 -20.69 -16.45 5.67
CA THR A 123 -21.18 -15.25 6.36
C THR A 123 -21.23 -14.02 5.46
N PHE A 124 -20.31 -13.91 4.50
CA PHE A 124 -20.14 -12.72 3.67
C PHE A 124 -20.29 -12.98 2.16
N GLY A 125 -20.50 -14.23 1.73
CA GLY A 125 -20.57 -14.59 0.31
C GLY A 125 -19.25 -14.42 -0.45
N LEU A 126 -18.13 -14.20 0.25
CA LEU A 126 -16.85 -13.88 -0.36
C LEU A 126 -16.04 -15.14 -0.66
N GLN A 127 -15.73 -15.35 -1.93
CA GLN A 127 -14.83 -16.41 -2.37
C GLN A 127 -13.39 -15.91 -2.42
N LEU A 128 -12.55 -16.44 -1.53
CA LEU A 128 -11.12 -16.17 -1.45
C LEU A 128 -10.31 -17.46 -1.56
N LYS A 129 -9.08 -17.33 -2.07
CA LYS A 129 -8.09 -18.42 -1.99
C LYS A 129 -7.53 -18.50 -0.57
N VAL A 130 -7.17 -19.70 -0.10
CA VAL A 130 -6.58 -19.93 1.25
C VAL A 130 -5.39 -19.01 1.51
N ARG A 131 -4.52 -18.79 0.52
CA ARG A 131 -3.37 -17.89 0.66
C ARG A 131 -3.78 -16.44 0.93
N GLN A 132 -4.86 -15.97 0.30
CA GLN A 132 -5.40 -14.63 0.57
C GLN A 132 -5.96 -14.53 1.99
N ALA A 133 -6.67 -15.56 2.45
CA ALA A 133 -7.16 -15.62 3.83
C ALA A 133 -6.02 -15.62 4.86
N GLN A 134 -4.92 -16.34 4.59
CA GLN A 134 -3.71 -16.28 5.42
C GLN A 134 -3.08 -14.87 5.43
N TYR A 135 -2.95 -14.23 4.27
CA TYR A 135 -2.47 -12.84 4.21
C TYR A 135 -3.35 -11.88 5.01
N TRP A 136 -4.68 -12.08 4.98
CA TRP A 136 -5.62 -11.26 5.75
C TRP A 136 -5.43 -11.46 7.26
N LEU A 137 -5.32 -12.72 7.72
CA LEU A 137 -5.01 -13.02 9.11
C LEU A 137 -3.70 -12.34 9.56
N HIS A 138 -2.64 -12.46 8.77
CA HIS A 138 -1.37 -11.79 9.07
C HIS A 138 -1.48 -10.27 9.11
N ARG A 139 -2.22 -9.67 8.16
CA ARG A 139 -2.43 -8.22 8.10
C ARG A 139 -3.23 -7.70 9.30
N LEU A 140 -4.15 -8.51 9.82
CA LEU A 140 -4.93 -8.22 11.02
C LEU A 140 -4.18 -8.56 12.33
N GLY A 141 -2.89 -8.92 12.25
CA GLY A 141 -2.06 -9.19 13.43
C GLY A 141 -2.16 -10.61 13.99
N TYR A 142 -2.90 -11.51 13.34
CA TYR A 142 -3.01 -12.90 13.78
C TYR A 142 -1.82 -13.73 13.26
N SER A 143 -1.24 -14.54 14.15
CA SER A 143 -0.15 -15.47 13.81
C SER A 143 -0.59 -16.91 14.00
N LEU A 144 -0.18 -17.77 13.06
CA LEU A 144 -0.40 -19.21 13.12
C LEU A 144 0.47 -19.81 14.23
N LYS A 145 -0.10 -20.00 15.42
CA LYS A 145 0.55 -20.81 16.46
C LYS A 145 0.27 -22.29 16.17
N ARG A 146 1.30 -23.04 15.76
CA ARG A 146 1.21 -24.50 15.71
C ARG A 146 1.10 -25.03 17.14
N ALA A 147 0.13 -25.91 17.39
CA ALA A 147 0.12 -26.69 18.62
C ALA A 147 1.42 -27.50 18.67
N GLY A 148 2.21 -27.32 19.74
CA GLY A 148 3.39 -28.14 19.98
C GLY A 148 2.98 -29.61 20.07
N TYR A 149 3.74 -30.49 19.43
CA TYR A 149 3.49 -31.92 19.48
C TYR A 149 3.78 -32.41 20.91
N VAL A 150 2.75 -32.78 21.66
CA VAL A 150 2.93 -33.48 22.94
C VAL A 150 3.16 -34.95 22.60
N TYR A 151 4.41 -35.41 22.70
CA TYR A 151 4.73 -36.83 22.58
C TYR A 151 4.07 -37.59 23.72
N LEU A 152 3.00 -38.36 23.43
CA LEU A 152 2.31 -39.22 24.40
C LEU A 152 3.23 -40.28 25.04
N GLN A 153 4.36 -40.58 24.40
CA GLN A 153 5.34 -41.56 24.88
C GLN A 153 6.32 -41.00 25.92
N ALA A 154 6.38 -39.68 26.15
CA ALA A 154 7.25 -39.12 27.18
C ALA A 154 6.50 -39.08 28.52
N ARG A 155 6.86 -39.97 29.47
CA ARG A 155 6.39 -39.80 30.85
C ARG A 155 7.03 -38.54 31.41
N ALA A 156 6.33 -37.82 32.29
CA ALA A 156 6.83 -36.57 32.87
C ALA A 156 8.21 -36.70 33.55
N ARG A 157 8.56 -37.91 34.03
CA ARG A 157 9.88 -38.24 34.61
C ARG A 157 11.00 -38.31 33.56
N ASP A 158 10.72 -38.82 32.36
CA ASP A 158 11.72 -38.97 31.30
C ASP A 158 12.17 -37.59 30.77
N ALA A 159 11.27 -36.61 30.82
CA ALA A 159 11.54 -35.23 30.40
C ALA A 159 12.42 -34.47 31.41
N THR A 160 12.35 -34.77 32.71
CA THR A 160 13.24 -34.19 33.73
C THR A 160 14.64 -34.76 33.61
N ASP A 161 14.77 -36.09 33.45
CA ASP A 161 16.06 -36.76 33.34
C ASP A 161 16.81 -36.32 32.07
N PHE A 162 16.09 -36.13 30.95
CA PHE A 162 16.66 -35.60 29.72
C PHE A 162 17.14 -34.14 29.85
N ARG A 163 16.41 -33.30 30.59
CA ARG A 163 16.82 -31.91 30.86
C ARG A 163 18.08 -31.82 31.73
N GLU A 164 18.26 -32.76 32.65
CA GLU A 164 19.49 -32.84 33.45
C GLU A 164 20.68 -33.34 32.62
N GLN A 165 20.47 -34.31 31.71
CA GLN A 165 21.51 -34.80 30.81
C GLN A 165 22.05 -33.71 29.86
N LEU A 166 21.20 -32.80 29.39
CA LEU A 166 21.60 -31.69 28.52
C LEU A 166 22.47 -30.63 29.23
N LYS A 167 22.52 -30.58 30.55
CA LYS A 167 23.36 -29.61 31.29
C LYS A 167 24.86 -29.96 31.32
N LYS A 168 25.28 -31.12 30.79
CA LYS A 168 26.67 -31.61 30.82
C LYS A 168 27.41 -31.62 29.48
N THR A 169 27.21 -30.59 28.65
CA THR A 169 28.22 -30.20 27.66
C THR A 169 28.47 -28.71 27.78
N ARG A 170 29.38 -28.33 28.69
CA ARG A 170 30.07 -27.04 28.53
C ARG A 170 30.92 -27.17 27.26
N PRO A 171 30.79 -26.26 26.28
CA PRO A 171 31.73 -26.23 25.18
C PRO A 171 33.10 -25.89 25.76
N ALA A 172 34.09 -26.74 25.45
CA ALA A 172 35.51 -26.42 25.55
C ALA A 172 35.97 -25.89 24.19
#